data_AF-A0A7Y5CZJ2-F1
#
_entry.id   AF-A0A7Y5CZJ2-F1
#
_cell.length_a   1.000
_cell.length_b   1.000
_cell.length_c   1.000
_cell.angle_alpha   90.00
_cell.angle_beta   90.00
_cell.angle_gamma   90.00
#
_symmetry.space_group_name_H-M   'P 1'
#
loop_
_entity.id
_entity.type
_entity.pdbx_description
1 polymer ?
#
loop_
_entity_poly.entity_id
_entity_poly.type
_entity_poly.pdbx_seq_one_letter_code
_entity_poly.pdbx_strand_id
1 'polypeptide(L)'
;MKKIFRVMCILLIALGVIINFFDSSEESTSTINSVPVDEFSIEDFDTSDTLGWEVATTHHRVWKDADASKRRLQFSFTPAMSDEAFYHRDTMLIDEGENEKIFWRNFYFGLYDHNKESLNPLKDSIISMGVTDNISAPDLIYTAVSMIQDIPYNYILSTDSCFTHTDYPCVPLQRYGILSPVEFLYSLSGDCDTRTVTLFTLLKNLGFDPIIVNSYQYRHSMLAVDVPTGGDFIMHKGRKFYFWETTATGWMPGMLPPDMPNTNYWTIILDYEFEADPTRNY
;
A
#
# COMPACT_ATOMS: atom_id res chain seq x y z
N MET A 1 38.84 3.31 -13.95
CA MET A 1 38.15 2.21 -14.67
C MET A 1 36.76 2.09 -14.08
N LYS A 2 35.76 2.68 -14.75
CA LYS A 2 34.37 2.74 -14.31
C LYS A 2 33.72 1.37 -14.53
N LYS A 3 33.35 0.66 -13.46
CA LYS A 3 32.47 -0.51 -13.56
C LYS A 3 31.03 0.00 -13.47
N ILE A 4 30.33 -0.13 -14.59
CA ILE A 4 28.90 0.09 -14.77
C ILE A 4 28.19 -0.93 -13.86
N PHE A 5 27.53 -0.47 -12.80
CA PHE A 5 26.61 -1.29 -12.01
C PHE A 5 25.27 -1.28 -12.74
N ARG A 6 24.88 -2.43 -13.28
CA ARG A 6 23.55 -2.60 -13.89
C ARG A 6 22.56 -2.82 -12.76
N VAL A 7 21.67 -1.87 -12.52
CA VAL A 7 20.44 -2.09 -11.75
C VAL A 7 19.63 -3.12 -12.51
N MET A 8 19.57 -4.35 -12.00
CA MET A 8 18.71 -5.40 -12.54
C MET A 8 17.34 -5.27 -11.89
N CYS A 9 16.39 -4.66 -12.60
CA CYS A 9 14.96 -4.84 -12.33
C CYS A 9 14.55 -6.21 -12.87
N ILE A 10 13.92 -7.05 -12.05
CA ILE A 10 13.70 -8.45 -12.39
C ILE A 10 12.21 -8.81 -12.38
N LEU A 11 11.78 -9.32 -13.53
CA LEU A 11 10.49 -9.92 -13.87
C LEU A 11 9.89 -10.84 -12.78
N LEU A 12 8.56 -10.73 -12.66
CA LEU A 12 7.68 -11.41 -11.72
C LEU A 12 7.27 -12.79 -12.25
N ILE A 13 7.48 -13.84 -11.45
CA ILE A 13 6.92 -15.19 -11.69
C ILE A 13 6.17 -15.72 -10.43
N ALA A 14 6.14 -14.99 -9.31
CA ALA A 14 5.56 -15.51 -8.06
C ALA A 14 4.12 -15.06 -7.74
N LEU A 15 3.55 -14.05 -8.41
CA LEU A 15 2.22 -13.54 -8.05
C LEU A 15 1.04 -14.46 -8.43
N GLY A 16 1.23 -15.42 -9.35
CA GLY A 16 0.15 -16.25 -9.87
C GLY A 16 -0.51 -17.21 -8.86
N VAL A 17 0.08 -17.41 -7.69
CA VAL A 17 -0.44 -18.33 -6.66
C VAL A 17 -1.18 -17.59 -5.54
N ILE A 18 -0.93 -16.28 -5.35
CA ILE A 18 -1.51 -15.47 -4.27
C ILE A 18 -3.03 -15.30 -4.44
N ILE A 19 -3.54 -15.22 -5.68
CA ILE A 19 -4.96 -14.95 -5.96
C ILE A 19 -5.82 -16.21 -6.05
N ASN A 20 -5.24 -17.35 -6.44
CA ASN A 20 -6.00 -18.57 -6.73
C ASN A 20 -6.52 -19.33 -5.49
N PHE A 21 -6.27 -18.85 -4.27
CA PHE A 21 -6.68 -19.57 -3.05
C PHE A 21 -8.04 -19.14 -2.48
N PHE A 22 -8.64 -18.04 -2.95
CA PHE A 22 -9.87 -17.49 -2.36
C PHE A 22 -10.99 -17.09 -3.34
N ASP A 23 -10.90 -17.45 -4.63
CA ASP A 23 -11.98 -17.18 -5.58
C ASP A 23 -12.96 -18.37 -5.65
N SER A 24 -13.91 -18.43 -4.70
CA SER A 24 -15.05 -19.34 -4.81
C SER A 24 -16.15 -18.65 -5.62
N SER A 25 -16.23 -18.99 -6.90
CA SER A 25 -17.30 -18.59 -7.81
C SER A 25 -18.69 -19.06 -7.32
N GLU A 26 -19.64 -18.12 -7.20
CA GLU A 26 -21.07 -18.43 -7.08
C GLU A 26 -21.77 -18.18 -8.43
N GLU A 27 -22.28 -19.25 -9.04
CA GLU A 27 -23.17 -19.19 -10.21
C GLU A 27 -24.56 -18.70 -9.77
N SER A 28 -25.04 -17.59 -10.35
CA SER A 28 -26.42 -17.13 -10.16
C SER A 28 -27.33 -17.64 -11.29
N THR A 29 -28.36 -18.40 -10.90
CA THR A 29 -29.49 -18.77 -11.76
C THR A 29 -30.58 -17.72 -11.63
N SER A 30 -31.06 -17.21 -12.78
CA SER A 30 -32.05 -16.13 -12.83
C SER A 30 -33.48 -16.66 -12.81
N THR A 31 -34.24 -16.27 -11.79
CA THR A 31 -35.71 -16.26 -11.84
C THR A 31 -36.22 -14.92 -11.31
N ILE A 32 -36.90 -14.19 -12.19
CA ILE A 32 -37.45 -12.86 -11.95
C ILE A 32 -38.68 -12.98 -11.05
N ASN A 33 -38.62 -12.41 -9.85
CA ASN A 33 -39.78 -11.97 -9.09
C ASN A 33 -39.45 -10.62 -8.44
N SER A 34 -40.43 -9.72 -8.47
CA SER A 34 -40.35 -8.31 -8.07
C SER A 34 -39.77 -8.10 -6.66
N VAL A 35 -38.61 -7.45 -6.58
CA VAL A 35 -37.88 -7.14 -5.34
C VAL A 35 -38.30 -5.74 -4.83
N PRO A 36 -38.54 -5.55 -3.53
CA PRO A 36 -38.75 -4.24 -2.92
C PRO A 36 -37.51 -3.36 -3.09
N VAL A 37 -37.67 -2.03 -3.02
CA VAL A 37 -36.57 -1.05 -3.06
C VAL A 37 -35.79 -1.10 -1.75
N ASP A 38 -35.07 -2.19 -1.50
CA ASP A 38 -33.98 -2.25 -0.54
C ASP A 38 -32.68 -1.96 -1.29
N GLU A 39 -31.92 -0.99 -0.77
CA GLU A 39 -30.46 -0.97 -0.84
C GLU A 39 -29.86 -1.33 -2.20
N PHE A 40 -29.90 -0.39 -3.15
CA PHE A 40 -29.01 -0.42 -4.29
C PHE A 40 -27.60 -0.60 -3.74
N SER A 41 -26.95 -1.73 -4.06
CA SER A 41 -25.61 -2.06 -3.62
C SER A 41 -24.67 -0.93 -4.03
N ILE A 42 -24.33 -0.06 -3.08
CA ILE A 42 -23.34 0.99 -3.31
C ILE A 42 -22.02 0.24 -3.51
N GLU A 43 -21.59 0.18 -4.77
CA GLU A 43 -20.27 -0.28 -5.22
C GLU A 43 -19.31 0.92 -5.26
N ASP A 44 -18.02 0.63 -5.44
CA ASP A 44 -17.00 1.67 -5.62
C ASP A 44 -17.34 2.57 -6.82
N PHE A 45 -17.22 3.88 -6.64
CA PHE A 45 -17.35 4.83 -7.74
C PHE A 45 -16.51 6.09 -7.50
N ASP A 46 -16.08 6.70 -8.59
CA ASP A 46 -15.33 7.94 -8.56
C ASP A 46 -16.22 9.12 -8.95
N THR A 47 -16.03 10.24 -8.25
CA THR A 47 -16.64 11.52 -8.63
C THR A 47 -15.56 12.56 -8.82
N SER A 48 -15.70 13.35 -9.88
CA SER A 48 -14.92 14.56 -10.06
C SER A 48 -15.73 15.75 -9.57
N ASP A 49 -15.23 16.49 -8.59
CA ASP A 49 -15.84 17.73 -8.12
C ASP A 49 -14.93 18.93 -8.42
N THR A 50 -15.54 20.01 -8.89
CA THR A 50 -14.89 21.32 -9.03
C THR A 50 -14.97 22.04 -7.69
N LEU A 51 -14.12 21.66 -6.73
CA LEU A 51 -13.90 22.47 -5.52
C LEU A 51 -13.04 23.69 -5.90
N GLY A 52 -13.67 24.70 -6.52
CA GLY A 52 -13.00 25.90 -7.00
C GLY A 52 -12.50 25.78 -8.45
N TRP A 53 -11.22 26.15 -8.69
CA TRP A 53 -10.60 26.13 -10.04
C TRP A 53 -9.95 24.80 -10.40
N GLU A 54 -9.89 23.84 -9.47
CA GLU A 54 -9.23 22.55 -9.65
C GLU A 54 -10.23 21.41 -9.51
N VAL A 55 -10.15 20.43 -10.40
CA VAL A 55 -11.02 19.24 -10.38
C VAL A 55 -10.39 18.22 -9.44
N ALA A 56 -11.02 17.95 -8.30
CA ALA A 56 -10.58 16.90 -7.39
C ALA A 56 -11.18 15.55 -7.79
N THR A 57 -10.38 14.50 -7.81
CA THR A 57 -10.87 13.12 -7.89
C THR A 57 -11.22 12.66 -6.49
N THR A 58 -12.48 12.27 -6.28
CA THR A 58 -12.97 11.71 -5.01
C THR A 58 -13.32 10.25 -5.22
N HIS A 59 -12.64 9.40 -4.48
CA HIS A 59 -12.91 7.97 -4.44
C HIS A 59 -13.95 7.68 -3.37
N HIS A 60 -15.06 7.04 -3.74
CA HIS A 60 -16.02 6.46 -2.81
C HIS A 60 -15.73 4.97 -2.74
N ARG A 61 -15.13 4.52 -1.65
CA ARG A 61 -14.68 3.14 -1.47
C ARG A 61 -15.60 2.39 -0.52
N VAL A 62 -15.88 1.15 -0.88
CA VAL A 62 -16.74 0.21 -0.19
C VAL A 62 -16.09 -1.17 -0.24
N TRP A 63 -15.61 -1.65 0.90
CA TRP A 63 -14.87 -2.91 0.97
C TRP A 63 -15.34 -3.79 2.13
N LYS A 64 -14.87 -5.04 2.12
CA LYS A 64 -15.03 -5.98 3.23
C LYS A 64 -13.82 -5.89 4.15
N ASP A 65 -14.02 -5.44 5.38
CA ASP A 65 -12.97 -5.27 6.37
C ASP A 65 -12.54 -6.61 6.98
N ALA A 66 -11.50 -6.60 7.81
CA ALA A 66 -10.90 -7.77 8.46
C ALA A 66 -11.92 -8.57 9.30
N ASP A 67 -12.93 -7.92 9.86
CA ASP A 67 -14.03 -8.54 10.62
C ASP A 67 -15.21 -9.00 9.73
N ALA A 68 -15.02 -8.99 8.40
CA ALA A 68 -16.03 -9.24 7.38
C ALA A 68 -17.17 -8.21 7.29
N SER A 69 -17.13 -7.13 8.07
CA SER A 69 -18.09 -6.03 7.97
C SER A 69 -17.87 -5.25 6.67
N LYS A 70 -18.96 -4.79 6.06
CA LYS A 70 -18.90 -3.89 4.92
C LYS A 70 -18.65 -2.47 5.42
N ARG A 71 -17.54 -1.86 4.99
CA ARG A 71 -17.15 -0.49 5.36
C ARG A 71 -17.28 0.44 4.17
N ARG A 72 -17.33 1.74 4.45
CA ARG A 72 -17.32 2.76 3.40
C ARG A 72 -16.63 4.03 3.88
N LEU A 73 -15.85 4.64 3.00
CA LEU A 73 -15.33 5.98 3.21
C LEU A 73 -15.11 6.70 1.89
N GLN A 74 -14.84 7.99 1.98
CA GLN A 74 -14.43 8.79 0.85
C GLN A 74 -13.17 9.57 1.17
N PHE A 75 -12.36 9.79 0.14
CA PHE A 75 -11.21 10.67 0.17
C PHE A 75 -10.96 11.26 -1.20
N SER A 76 -10.28 12.40 -1.24
CA SER A 76 -10.08 13.16 -2.46
C SER A 76 -8.62 13.57 -2.61
N PHE A 77 -8.13 13.52 -3.84
CA PHE A 77 -6.83 14.03 -4.24
C PHE A 77 -6.98 14.86 -5.51
N THR A 78 -6.22 15.95 -5.63
CA THR A 78 -6.23 16.77 -6.84
C THR A 78 -5.12 16.35 -7.81
N PRO A 79 -5.27 16.62 -9.12
CA PRO A 79 -4.19 16.44 -10.08
C PRO A 79 -2.90 17.16 -9.66
N ALA A 80 -2.96 18.38 -9.11
CA ALA A 80 -1.74 19.06 -8.67
C ALA A 80 -1.04 18.33 -7.52
N MET A 81 -1.78 17.73 -6.58
CA MET A 81 -1.17 16.90 -5.53
C MET A 81 -0.46 15.68 -6.13
N SER A 82 -1.10 15.02 -7.11
CA SER A 82 -0.50 13.85 -7.79
C SER A 82 0.73 14.24 -8.62
N ASP A 83 0.67 15.36 -9.36
CA ASP A 83 1.77 15.86 -10.19
C ASP A 83 2.98 16.27 -9.33
N GLU A 84 2.72 16.89 -8.18
CA GLU A 84 3.75 17.31 -7.24
C GLU A 84 4.43 16.11 -6.57
N ALA A 85 3.66 15.10 -6.16
CA ALA A 85 4.19 13.87 -5.62
C ALA A 85 4.97 13.04 -6.66
N PHE A 86 4.47 12.99 -7.91
CA PHE A 86 5.18 12.42 -9.05
C PHE A 86 6.53 13.11 -9.27
N TYR A 87 6.53 14.45 -9.31
CA TYR A 87 7.75 15.23 -9.55
C TYR A 87 8.77 15.01 -8.44
N HIS A 88 8.34 14.99 -7.18
CA HIS A 88 9.22 14.68 -6.06
C HIS A 88 9.84 13.29 -6.22
N ARG A 89 9.03 12.24 -6.32
CA ARG A 89 9.51 10.86 -6.50
C ARG A 89 10.47 10.73 -7.69
N ASP A 90 10.15 11.33 -8.83
CA ASP A 90 10.94 11.21 -10.05
C ASP A 90 12.23 12.02 -10.02
N THR A 91 12.33 13.05 -9.18
CA THR A 91 13.53 13.90 -9.09
C THR A 91 14.41 13.62 -7.88
N MET A 92 13.96 12.77 -6.94
CA MET A 92 14.75 12.35 -5.79
C MET A 92 16.13 11.80 -6.20
N LEU A 93 17.16 12.40 -5.60
CA LEU A 93 18.56 12.02 -5.77
C LEU A 93 19.04 11.33 -4.50
N ILE A 94 18.79 10.03 -4.43
CA ILE A 94 19.32 9.20 -3.35
C ILE A 94 20.77 8.87 -3.68
N ASP A 95 21.68 9.14 -2.74
CA ASP A 95 23.03 8.60 -2.81
C ASP A 95 22.92 7.07 -2.80
N GLU A 96 23.14 6.46 -3.97
CA GLU A 96 23.03 5.02 -4.17
C GLU A 96 23.94 4.26 -3.20
N GLY A 97 25.03 4.88 -2.72
CA GLY A 97 26.05 4.22 -1.93
C GLY A 97 26.46 2.88 -2.56
N GLU A 98 27.05 1.98 -1.76
CA GLU A 98 27.20 0.56 -2.16
C GLU A 98 26.13 -0.33 -1.50
N ASN A 99 25.05 0.24 -0.95
CA ASN A 99 24.16 -0.48 -0.04
C ASN A 99 22.67 -0.27 -0.38
N GLU A 100 22.10 -1.27 -1.05
CA GLU A 100 20.68 -1.34 -1.45
C GLU A 100 19.71 -1.07 -0.28
N LYS A 101 20.00 -1.60 0.92
CA LYS A 101 19.16 -1.33 2.10
C LYS A 101 19.13 0.16 2.44
N ILE A 102 20.28 0.84 2.35
CA ILE A 102 20.37 2.28 2.64
C ILE A 102 19.62 3.07 1.57
N PHE A 103 19.78 2.69 0.30
CA PHE A 103 19.05 3.30 -0.81
C PHE A 103 17.54 3.24 -0.57
N TRP A 104 16.96 2.04 -0.40
CA TRP A 104 15.52 1.87 -0.23
C TRP A 104 14.99 2.55 1.04
N ARG A 105 15.74 2.49 2.14
CA ARG A 105 15.36 3.21 3.37
C ARG A 105 15.21 4.70 3.13
N ASN A 106 16.22 5.33 2.52
CA ASN A 106 16.23 6.77 2.29
C ASN A 106 15.15 7.15 1.27
N PHE A 107 14.98 6.34 0.22
CA PHE A 107 13.95 6.56 -0.78
C PHE A 107 12.53 6.46 -0.20
N TYR A 108 12.20 5.36 0.49
CA TYR A 108 10.89 5.23 1.16
C TYR A 108 10.66 6.32 2.20
N PHE A 109 11.70 6.70 2.96
CA PHE A 109 11.59 7.81 3.90
C PHE A 109 11.27 9.13 3.19
N GLY A 110 11.93 9.44 2.08
CA GLY A 110 11.66 10.67 1.33
C GLY A 110 10.26 10.70 0.70
N LEU A 111 9.69 9.55 0.31
CA LEU A 111 8.28 9.46 -0.11
C LEU A 111 7.32 9.67 1.06
N TYR A 112 7.58 9.01 2.19
CA TYR A 112 6.82 9.19 3.43
C TYR A 112 6.83 10.65 3.90
N ASP A 113 8.02 11.24 4.02
CA ASP A 113 8.21 12.57 4.61
C ASP A 113 7.51 13.64 3.77
N HIS A 114 7.58 13.50 2.44
CA HIS A 114 6.94 14.38 1.48
C HIS A 114 5.40 14.27 1.49
N ASN A 115 4.86 13.06 1.67
CA ASN A 115 3.42 12.82 1.52
C ASN A 115 2.64 12.75 2.85
N LYS A 116 3.29 12.67 4.01
CA LYS A 116 2.61 12.45 5.30
C LYS A 116 1.48 13.43 5.59
N GLU A 117 1.66 14.72 5.28
CA GLU A 117 0.61 15.72 5.54
C GLU A 117 -0.56 15.62 4.55
N SER A 118 -0.28 15.27 3.30
CA SER A 118 -1.29 15.07 2.24
C SER A 118 -2.23 13.90 2.54
N LEU A 119 -1.82 12.95 3.39
CA LEU A 119 -2.65 11.83 3.83
C LEU A 119 -3.52 12.15 5.06
N ASN A 120 -3.41 13.34 5.67
CA ASN A 120 -4.24 13.71 6.82
C ASN A 120 -5.76 13.65 6.55
N PRO A 121 -6.28 14.11 5.40
CA PRO A 121 -7.71 13.99 5.11
C PRO A 121 -8.19 12.53 5.08
N LEU A 122 -7.39 11.60 4.53
CA LEU A 122 -7.70 10.17 4.56
C LEU A 122 -7.69 9.61 5.98
N LYS A 123 -6.67 9.96 6.78
CA LYS A 123 -6.61 9.61 8.20
C LYS A 123 -7.86 10.11 8.94
N ASP A 124 -8.26 11.35 8.72
CA ASP A 124 -9.45 11.94 9.36
C ASP A 124 -10.74 11.22 8.91
N SER A 125 -10.85 10.84 7.63
CA SER A 125 -11.95 10.00 7.13
C SER A 125 -12.01 8.63 7.81
N ILE A 126 -10.86 7.97 8.01
CA ILE A 126 -10.78 6.68 8.72
C ILE A 126 -11.21 6.82 10.19
N ILE A 127 -10.73 7.86 10.88
CA ILE A 127 -11.13 8.12 12.28
C ILE A 127 -12.63 8.42 12.38
N SER A 128 -13.16 9.25 11.47
CA SER A 128 -14.59 9.60 11.43
C SER A 128 -15.48 8.37 11.16
N MET A 129 -15.06 7.52 10.22
CA MET A 129 -15.73 6.24 9.99
C MET A 129 -15.65 5.35 11.23
N GLY A 130 -14.50 5.27 11.90
CA GLY A 130 -14.36 4.51 13.13
C GLY A 130 -15.32 4.95 14.24
N VAL A 131 -15.58 6.26 14.38
CA VAL A 131 -16.61 6.77 15.30
C VAL A 131 -18.01 6.33 14.88
N THR A 132 -18.32 6.42 13.58
CA THR A 132 -19.64 6.06 13.02
C THR A 132 -19.94 4.57 13.15
N ASP A 133 -18.92 3.76 12.92
CA ASP A 133 -18.98 2.30 12.86
C ASP A 133 -18.60 1.62 14.19
N ASN A 134 -18.32 2.43 15.22
CA ASN A 134 -17.98 1.99 16.57
C ASN A 134 -16.70 1.12 16.63
N ILE A 135 -15.69 1.46 15.81
CA ILE A 135 -14.37 0.83 15.75
C ILE A 135 -13.45 1.52 16.77
N SER A 136 -12.77 0.73 17.60
CA SER A 136 -11.85 1.27 18.61
C SER A 136 -10.57 1.82 17.96
N ALA A 137 -9.92 2.80 18.60
CA ALA A 137 -8.70 3.39 18.04
C ALA A 137 -7.59 2.35 17.73
N PRO A 138 -7.31 1.34 18.59
CA PRO A 138 -6.38 0.26 18.24
C PRO A 138 -6.80 -0.59 17.04
N ASP A 139 -8.09 -0.68 16.73
CA ASP A 139 -8.61 -1.51 15.64
C ASP A 139 -8.59 -0.78 14.28
N LEU A 140 -8.42 0.56 14.26
CA LEU A 140 -8.32 1.34 13.03
C LEU A 140 -7.18 0.88 12.11
N ILE A 141 -6.16 0.23 12.66
CA ILE A 141 -5.07 -0.36 11.86
C ILE A 141 -5.58 -1.44 10.90
N TYR A 142 -6.51 -2.30 11.35
CA TYR A 142 -7.06 -3.37 10.50
C TYR A 142 -7.89 -2.79 9.37
N THR A 143 -8.69 -1.78 9.68
CA THR A 143 -9.48 -1.03 8.70
C THR A 143 -8.61 -0.31 7.68
N ALA A 144 -7.52 0.33 8.11
CA ALA A 144 -6.60 1.00 7.19
C ALA A 144 -5.89 0.00 6.25
N VAL A 145 -5.43 -1.14 6.78
CA VAL A 145 -4.74 -2.16 5.98
C VAL A 145 -5.72 -2.87 5.04
N SER A 146 -6.90 -3.28 5.51
CA SER A 146 -7.89 -3.97 4.68
C SER A 146 -8.39 -3.08 3.53
N MET A 147 -8.56 -1.78 3.75
CA MET A 147 -8.94 -0.82 2.70
C MET A 147 -7.91 -0.76 1.57
N ILE A 148 -6.61 -0.82 1.90
CA ILE A 148 -5.53 -0.82 0.91
C ILE A 148 -5.38 -2.20 0.26
N GLN A 149 -5.52 -3.28 1.02
CA GLN A 149 -5.51 -4.65 0.49
C GLN A 149 -6.60 -4.88 -0.57
N ASP A 150 -7.77 -4.26 -0.38
CA ASP A 150 -8.92 -4.34 -1.29
C ASP A 150 -8.69 -3.64 -2.64
N ILE A 151 -7.77 -2.67 -2.72
CA ILE A 151 -7.38 -2.05 -3.99
C ILE A 151 -6.81 -3.13 -4.93
N PRO A 152 -7.17 -3.19 -6.22
CA PRO A 152 -6.58 -4.14 -7.17
C PRO A 152 -5.08 -3.97 -7.36
N TYR A 153 -4.35 -5.08 -7.45
CA TYR A 153 -2.90 -5.09 -7.65
C TYR A 153 -2.55 -4.64 -9.07
N ASN A 154 -1.55 -3.76 -9.18
CA ASN A 154 -1.02 -3.30 -10.46
C ASN A 154 0.50 -3.42 -10.46
N TYR A 155 1.10 -3.86 -11.57
CA TYR A 155 2.56 -3.78 -11.70
C TYR A 155 3.00 -2.34 -11.88
N ILE A 156 3.98 -1.91 -11.09
CA ILE A 156 4.62 -0.59 -11.27
C ILE A 156 6.01 -0.83 -11.85
N LEU A 157 6.18 -0.53 -13.14
CA LEU A 157 7.34 -0.99 -13.90
C LEU A 157 8.27 0.16 -14.22
N SER A 158 9.58 -0.02 -13.96
CA SER A 158 10.56 1.05 -14.14
C SER A 158 10.99 1.28 -15.57
N THR A 159 11.10 0.22 -16.37
CA THR A 159 11.66 0.28 -17.73
C THR A 159 10.80 -0.44 -18.77
N ASP A 160 9.81 -1.21 -18.33
CA ASP A 160 8.91 -1.96 -19.19
C ASP A 160 7.73 -1.08 -19.62
N SER A 161 7.29 -1.27 -20.87
CA SER A 161 6.16 -0.55 -21.47
C SER A 161 4.80 -1.21 -21.21
N CYS A 162 4.74 -2.20 -20.30
CA CYS A 162 3.55 -3.01 -19.99
C CYS A 162 3.15 -4.01 -21.06
N PHE A 163 3.71 -3.94 -22.26
CA PHE A 163 3.22 -4.70 -23.42
C PHE A 163 3.26 -6.22 -23.23
N THR A 164 4.18 -6.74 -22.40
CA THR A 164 4.36 -8.18 -22.18
C THR A 164 3.58 -8.74 -21.00
N HIS A 165 2.87 -7.90 -20.24
CA HIS A 165 2.14 -8.30 -19.03
C HIS A 165 0.65 -8.41 -19.36
N THR A 166 0.08 -9.60 -19.24
CA THR A 166 -1.34 -9.87 -19.55
C THR A 166 -2.12 -10.41 -18.36
N ASP A 167 -1.44 -10.64 -17.25
CA ASP A 167 -1.94 -11.22 -16.01
C ASP A 167 -2.45 -10.15 -15.02
N TYR A 168 -1.84 -8.96 -15.02
CA TYR A 168 -2.28 -7.82 -14.22
C TYR A 168 -2.20 -6.51 -15.02
N PRO A 169 -3.07 -5.52 -14.71
CA PRO A 169 -2.87 -4.17 -15.21
C PRO A 169 -1.58 -3.57 -14.63
N CYS A 170 -1.04 -2.57 -15.31
CA CYS A 170 0.26 -2.04 -14.96
C CYS A 170 0.46 -0.58 -15.39
N VAL A 171 1.35 0.08 -14.66
CA VAL A 171 1.77 1.46 -14.88
C VAL A 171 3.23 1.44 -15.33
N PRO A 172 3.51 1.78 -16.60
CA PRO A 172 4.84 1.68 -17.17
C PRO A 172 5.72 2.89 -16.83
N LEU A 173 7.03 2.73 -16.97
CA LEU A 173 8.04 3.81 -16.91
C LEU A 173 8.05 4.65 -15.62
N GLN A 174 7.74 4.05 -14.48
CA GLN A 174 7.79 4.72 -13.18
C GLN A 174 9.19 4.59 -12.59
N ARG A 175 9.93 5.69 -12.43
CA ARG A 175 11.31 5.63 -11.90
C ARG A 175 11.35 4.87 -10.57
N TYR A 176 12.29 3.93 -10.48
CA TYR A 176 12.44 2.95 -9.38
C TYR A 176 11.30 1.93 -9.21
N GLY A 177 10.27 1.95 -10.06
CA GLY A 177 9.20 0.94 -10.06
C GLY A 177 8.26 1.07 -8.87
N ILE A 178 7.92 2.29 -8.44
CA ILE A 178 7.01 2.54 -7.32
C ILE A 178 6.19 3.80 -7.56
N LEU A 179 4.96 3.88 -7.03
CA LEU A 179 4.24 5.15 -6.89
C LEU A 179 4.39 5.71 -5.47
N SER A 180 4.45 7.04 -5.35
CA SER A 180 4.36 7.68 -4.04
C SER A 180 2.97 7.46 -3.41
N PRO A 181 2.82 7.60 -2.08
CA PRO A 181 1.52 7.48 -1.41
C PRO A 181 0.39 8.30 -2.04
N VAL A 182 0.67 9.54 -2.45
CA VAL A 182 -0.36 10.40 -3.07
C VAL A 182 -0.69 9.94 -4.49
N GLU A 183 0.30 9.58 -5.31
CA GLU A 183 0.05 9.02 -6.66
C GLU A 183 -0.77 7.73 -6.59
N PHE A 184 -0.48 6.86 -5.62
CA PHE A 184 -1.24 5.63 -5.41
C PHE A 184 -2.69 5.92 -5.01
N LEU A 185 -2.90 6.80 -4.03
CA LEU A 185 -4.26 7.10 -3.58
C LEU A 185 -5.06 7.92 -4.62
N TYR A 186 -4.40 8.65 -5.51
CA TYR A 186 -5.06 9.33 -6.64
C TYR A 186 -5.44 8.38 -7.79
N SER A 187 -4.64 7.34 -8.05
CA SER A 187 -4.81 6.44 -9.20
C SER A 187 -5.38 5.06 -8.86
N LEU A 188 -5.39 4.70 -7.57
CA LEU A 188 -5.66 3.36 -7.04
C LEU A 188 -4.82 2.26 -7.73
N SER A 189 -3.61 2.60 -8.19
CA SER A 189 -2.71 1.68 -8.89
C SER A 189 -1.43 1.47 -8.10
N GLY A 190 -1.19 0.27 -7.58
CA GLY A 190 0.00 0.03 -6.76
C GLY A 190 0.38 -1.44 -6.60
N ASP A 191 1.69 -1.65 -6.52
CA ASP A 191 2.35 -2.92 -6.23
C ASP A 191 2.70 -3.07 -4.73
N CYS A 192 3.50 -4.08 -4.38
CA CYS A 192 3.87 -4.37 -2.99
C CYS A 192 4.62 -3.21 -2.30
N ASP A 193 5.56 -2.58 -2.98
CA ASP A 193 6.32 -1.44 -2.46
C ASP A 193 5.43 -0.21 -2.27
N THR A 194 4.63 0.12 -3.29
CA THR A 194 3.71 1.26 -3.30
C THR A 194 2.72 1.20 -2.13
N ARG A 195 2.09 0.04 -1.93
CA ARG A 195 1.13 -0.19 -0.83
C ARG A 195 1.79 -0.10 0.53
N THR A 196 2.98 -0.68 0.66
CA THR A 196 3.72 -0.72 1.92
C THR A 196 4.17 0.66 2.37
N VAL A 197 4.66 1.51 1.47
CA VAL A 197 5.02 2.91 1.80
C VAL A 197 3.78 3.74 2.13
N THR A 198 2.67 3.55 1.40
CA THR A 198 1.40 4.23 1.67
C THR A 198 0.87 3.86 3.05
N LEU A 199 0.82 2.58 3.38
CA LEU A 199 0.38 2.11 4.68
C LEU A 199 1.34 2.52 5.80
N PHE A 200 2.66 2.47 5.59
CA PHE A 200 3.61 3.01 6.56
C PHE A 200 3.28 4.47 6.91
N THR A 201 2.99 5.29 5.89
CA THR A 201 2.63 6.71 6.06
C THR A 201 1.30 6.87 6.81
N LEU A 202 0.27 6.14 6.38
CA LEU A 202 -1.05 6.22 6.98
C LEU A 202 -1.07 5.71 8.44
N LEU A 203 -0.39 4.60 8.72
CA LEU A 203 -0.32 4.02 10.06
C LEU A 203 0.49 4.89 11.02
N LYS A 204 1.57 5.53 10.55
CA LYS A 204 2.28 6.57 11.32
C LYS A 204 1.35 7.72 11.68
N ASN A 205 0.56 8.21 10.73
CA ASN A 205 -0.41 9.27 10.94
C ASN A 205 -1.53 8.89 11.93
N LEU A 206 -1.90 7.61 11.99
CA LEU A 206 -2.86 7.05 12.95
C LEU A 206 -2.25 6.75 14.33
N GLY A 207 -0.94 6.96 14.51
CA GLY A 207 -0.25 6.78 15.79
C GLY A 207 0.22 5.34 16.07
N PHE A 208 0.35 4.52 15.03
CA PHE A 208 0.93 3.17 15.13
C PHE A 208 2.43 3.18 14.80
N ASP A 209 3.09 2.06 15.12
CA ASP A 209 4.52 1.83 14.88
C ASP A 209 4.73 0.82 13.74
N PRO A 210 4.58 1.21 12.46
CA PRO A 210 4.83 0.32 11.32
C PRO A 210 6.31 0.27 10.97
N ILE A 211 6.79 -0.90 10.54
CA ILE A 211 8.13 -1.11 9.98
C ILE A 211 7.97 -1.64 8.56
N ILE A 212 8.75 -1.11 7.60
CA ILE A 212 8.84 -1.70 6.26
C ILE A 212 9.90 -2.80 6.27
N VAL A 213 9.52 -4.00 5.82
CA VAL A 213 10.43 -5.13 5.62
C VAL A 213 10.42 -5.56 4.16
N ASN A 214 11.62 -5.73 3.59
CA ASN A 214 11.76 -6.26 2.23
C ASN A 214 12.50 -7.59 2.26
N SER A 215 12.20 -8.43 1.28
CA SER A 215 12.97 -9.63 1.00
C SER A 215 13.55 -9.58 -0.40
N TYR A 216 14.88 -9.60 -0.51
CA TYR A 216 15.55 -9.80 -1.79
C TYR A 216 15.27 -11.20 -2.38
N GLN A 217 15.16 -12.22 -1.50
CA GLN A 217 14.90 -13.59 -1.91
C GLN A 217 13.49 -13.77 -2.47
N TYR A 218 12.49 -13.15 -1.84
CA TYR A 218 11.10 -13.23 -2.28
C TYR A 218 10.69 -12.12 -3.25
N ARG A 219 11.52 -11.07 -3.37
CA ARG A 219 11.26 -9.86 -4.18
C ARG A 219 9.93 -9.21 -3.81
N HIS A 220 9.79 -8.96 -2.52
CA HIS A 220 8.52 -8.53 -1.95
C HIS A 220 8.75 -7.54 -0.81
N SER A 221 7.79 -6.64 -0.63
CA SER A 221 7.73 -5.67 0.46
C SER A 221 6.45 -5.87 1.27
N MET A 222 6.58 -5.84 2.59
CA MET A 222 5.49 -5.97 3.56
C MET A 222 5.70 -5.03 4.73
N LEU A 223 4.70 -4.95 5.59
CA LEU A 223 4.84 -4.34 6.90
C LEU A 223 5.22 -5.36 7.97
N ALA A 224 5.76 -4.84 9.06
CA ALA A 224 5.73 -5.48 10.37
C ALA A 224 5.23 -4.47 11.41
N VAL A 225 4.28 -4.86 12.26
CA VAL A 225 3.60 -3.94 13.20
C VAL A 225 3.57 -4.47 14.62
N ASP A 226 3.67 -3.59 15.62
CA ASP A 226 3.47 -3.97 17.02
C ASP A 226 1.99 -3.91 17.40
N VAL A 227 1.32 -5.05 17.32
CA VAL A 227 -0.08 -5.25 17.70
C VAL A 227 -0.23 -6.50 18.55
N PRO A 228 -1.23 -6.58 19.45
CA PRO A 228 -1.42 -7.71 20.36
C PRO A 228 -2.02 -8.93 19.62
N THR A 229 -1.23 -9.57 18.76
CA THR A 229 -1.60 -10.78 17.99
C THR A 229 -0.63 -11.94 18.24
N GLY A 230 -0.89 -13.08 17.61
CA GLY A 230 0.04 -14.21 17.48
C GLY A 230 0.54 -14.38 16.04
N GLY A 231 1.38 -15.37 15.79
CA GLY A 231 1.90 -15.68 14.45
C GLY A 231 3.36 -15.26 14.25
N ASP A 232 3.75 -15.05 13.00
CA ASP A 232 5.12 -14.77 12.58
C ASP A 232 5.51 -13.30 12.86
N PHE A 233 6.70 -13.10 13.43
CA PHE A 233 7.19 -11.77 13.80
C PHE A 233 8.69 -11.64 13.61
N ILE A 234 9.13 -10.38 13.57
CA ILE A 234 10.53 -9.98 13.73
C ILE A 234 10.72 -9.29 15.09
N MET A 235 11.81 -9.63 15.78
CA MET A 235 12.20 -8.91 16.99
C MET A 235 12.92 -7.62 16.59
N HIS A 236 12.42 -6.49 17.08
CA HIS A 236 13.07 -5.19 16.86
C HIS A 236 12.99 -4.37 18.14
N LYS A 237 14.14 -3.87 18.61
CA LYS A 237 14.26 -3.08 19.84
C LYS A 237 13.56 -3.70 21.07
N GLY A 238 13.57 -5.03 21.17
CA GLY A 238 12.96 -5.77 22.28
C GLY A 238 11.44 -5.96 22.21
N ARG A 239 10.79 -5.44 21.16
CA ARG A 239 9.35 -5.61 20.87
C ARG A 239 9.16 -6.60 19.72
N LYS A 240 7.98 -7.22 19.64
CA LYS A 240 7.58 -8.08 18.53
C LYS A 240 6.86 -7.23 17.49
N PHE A 241 7.31 -7.30 16.25
CA PHE A 241 6.61 -6.71 15.11
C PHE A 241 6.14 -7.84 14.20
N TYR A 242 4.83 -8.01 14.09
CA TYR A 242 4.21 -9.10 13.36
C TYR A 242 4.14 -8.78 11.87
N PHE A 243 4.56 -9.70 11.01
CA PHE A 243 4.53 -9.53 9.56
C PHE A 243 3.11 -9.34 9.07
N TRP A 244 2.90 -8.43 8.12
CA TRP A 244 1.59 -8.18 7.54
C TRP A 244 1.71 -7.98 6.04
N GLU A 245 1.22 -8.97 5.29
CA GLU A 245 1.06 -8.91 3.84
C GLU A 245 -0.01 -7.89 3.46
N THR A 246 0.29 -7.02 2.49
CA THR A 246 -0.54 -5.85 2.14
C THR A 246 -1.10 -5.90 0.72
N THR A 247 -0.71 -6.88 -0.09
CA THR A 247 -1.03 -6.92 -1.53
C THR A 247 -2.37 -7.53 -1.89
N ALA A 248 -2.98 -8.32 -0.99
CA ALA A 248 -4.27 -8.96 -1.22
C ALA A 248 -5.12 -8.94 0.05
N THR A 249 -6.43 -9.12 -0.11
CA THR A 249 -7.38 -9.19 1.01
C THR A 249 -7.18 -10.45 1.84
N GLY A 250 -7.53 -10.38 3.13
CA GLY A 250 -7.61 -11.55 4.01
C GLY A 250 -6.32 -11.89 4.75
N TRP A 251 -5.23 -11.16 4.51
CA TRP A 251 -4.02 -11.27 5.32
C TRP A 251 -4.16 -10.48 6.62
N MET A 252 -3.94 -11.16 7.74
CA MET A 252 -3.91 -10.59 9.09
C MET A 252 -2.47 -10.48 9.59
N PRO A 253 -2.17 -9.60 10.56
CA PRO A 253 -0.83 -9.51 11.12
C PRO A 253 -0.46 -10.82 11.80
N GLY A 254 0.77 -11.26 11.56
CA GLY A 254 1.30 -12.55 11.98
C GLY A 254 1.14 -13.66 10.95
N MET A 255 0.58 -13.37 9.77
CA MET A 255 0.46 -14.34 8.67
C MET A 255 1.52 -14.08 7.59
N LEU A 256 2.48 -14.97 7.46
CA LEU A 256 3.35 -15.02 6.28
C LEU A 256 2.70 -15.83 5.16
N PRO A 257 2.88 -15.40 3.88
CA PRO A 257 2.51 -16.23 2.74
C PRO A 257 3.21 -17.60 2.77
N PRO A 258 2.51 -18.70 2.43
CA PRO A 258 3.10 -20.05 2.46
C PRO A 258 4.31 -20.25 1.55
N ASP A 259 4.43 -19.44 0.49
CA ASP A 259 5.56 -19.39 -0.44
C ASP A 259 6.71 -18.49 0.06
N MET A 260 6.47 -17.70 1.11
CA MET A 260 7.45 -16.81 1.75
C MET A 260 7.69 -17.06 3.25
N PRO A 261 7.80 -18.33 3.73
CA PRO A 261 7.68 -18.65 5.15
C PRO A 261 8.95 -18.37 5.98
N ASN A 262 10.11 -18.17 5.35
CA ASN A 262 11.38 -18.06 6.07
C ASN A 262 11.63 -16.63 6.54
N THR A 263 11.39 -16.39 7.82
CA THR A 263 11.59 -15.08 8.47
C THR A 263 13.01 -14.52 8.32
N ASN A 264 14.03 -15.37 8.12
CA ASN A 264 15.43 -14.94 7.95
C ASN A 264 15.71 -14.21 6.63
N TYR A 265 14.80 -14.27 5.65
CA TYR A 265 14.96 -13.56 4.38
C TYR A 265 14.37 -12.16 4.37
N TRP A 266 13.79 -11.72 5.49
CA TRP A 266 13.20 -10.40 5.63
C TRP A 266 14.16 -9.45 6.35
N THR A 267 14.36 -8.28 5.75
CA THR A 267 15.25 -7.25 6.28
C THR A 267 14.44 -6.00 6.59
N ILE A 268 14.59 -5.45 7.79
CA ILE A 268 14.06 -4.13 8.13
C ILE A 268 14.72 -3.08 7.23
N ILE A 269 13.90 -2.40 6.45
CA ILE A 269 14.32 -1.31 5.55
C ILE A 269 14.07 0.02 6.22
N LEU A 270 12.82 0.32 6.60
CA LEU A 270 12.43 1.57 7.24
C LEU A 270 11.82 1.31 8.62
N ASP A 271 12.44 1.89 9.64
CA ASP A 271 12.04 1.80 11.05
C ASP A 271 11.03 2.91 11.37
N TYR A 272 10.02 2.63 12.21
CA TYR A 272 9.01 3.60 12.64
C TYR A 272 9.61 4.83 13.36
N GLU A 273 10.80 4.68 13.96
CA GLU A 273 11.56 5.77 14.63
C GLU A 273 12.69 6.32 13.74
N PHE A 274 12.74 5.97 12.45
CA PHE A 274 13.78 6.50 11.59
C PHE A 274 13.62 8.01 11.45
N GLU A 275 14.69 8.73 11.80
CA GLU A 275 14.84 10.16 11.59
C GLU A 275 15.93 10.40 10.54
N ALA A 276 15.68 11.32 9.62
CA ALA A 276 16.69 11.77 8.68
C ALA A 276 17.86 12.45 9.41
N ASP A 277 19.08 12.10 8.99
CA ASP A 277 20.30 12.82 9.32
C ASP A 277 20.24 14.18 8.60
N PRO A 278 20.12 15.31 9.32
CA PRO A 278 19.93 16.62 8.70
C PRO A 278 21.11 17.06 7.82
N THR A 279 22.21 16.31 7.81
CA THR A 279 23.40 16.56 6.97
C THR A 279 23.37 15.84 5.62
N ARG A 280 22.35 15.02 5.35
CA ARG A 280 22.20 14.26 4.10
C ARG A 280 21.01 14.75 3.30
N ASN A 281 21.13 14.68 1.97
CA ASN A 281 19.99 14.83 1.08
C ASN A 281 19.24 13.50 1.03
N TYR A 282 17.92 13.59 1.13
CA TYR A 282 16.96 12.48 1.02
C TYR A 282 16.04 12.73 -0.15
#